data_AF-A0A7V0V2V8-F1
#
_entry.id   AF-A0A7V0V2V8-F1
#
_cell.length_a   1.000
_cell.length_b   1.000
_cell.length_c   1.000
_cell.angle_alpha   90.00
_cell.angle_beta   90.00
_cell.angle_gamma   90.00
#
_symmetry.space_group_name_H-M   'P 1'
#
loop_
_entity.id
_entity.type
_entity.pdbx_description
1 polymer ?
#
loop_
_entity_poly.entity_id
_entity_poly.type
_entity_poly.pdbx_seq_one_letter_code
_entity_poly.pdbx_strand_id
1 'polypeptide(L)'
;MGRPTFFRQRIRTEAASVEAKTLLAFLTSEIRARREISLEEAEMVARDTLDFIEGHLLSRGLGQIELPAIAGRSSFMRRGRSGQPEKLVTITVFSDDDAELMADFGVAVMVLGRMARAIEEAWEQDALLDEKRLCLLWPLSHKGIRERLSRLWDQGCLLPLAGMSRKMRERLTTPRAVLAVDRYLRGDDPATIRRELAVSRHLFSKWYLDFQYAVALSDRPAEEIAQAIDEPPEVVAGWLGLWARYRDSKDGARERVPRKGVLPPPKAPPGQEREAFLTLLRQRHGYTPASSERFCQEISDLAYRISRRHRASGQVVYFGVSSAEPPGKSLRDCTLREVILDYVTPEDWALVNRESPQALKWARLERLATSAYAQGVALSLADLGFLLGLSTDAVADCMKEHPKVVLPIRGRVADMGPTLSHAEKIIRLYMDGYTETDIVRRTGHSYESIERYLIDFARVTYCLDLGMPVPAVRMAVGRSRRLVEKYAALYREFTATDDYIFRMARIRRMAEAHPPEKKGGPKEEIQ
;
A
#
# COMPACT_ATOMS: atom_id res chain seq x y z
N MET A 1 -7.76 -19.60 20.76
CA MET A 1 -8.69 -18.56 20.25
C MET A 1 -8.29 -17.20 20.85
N GLY A 2 -8.15 -16.13 20.05
CA GLY A 2 -7.85 -14.78 20.57
C GLY A 2 -6.76 -13.93 19.86
N ARG A 3 -6.41 -14.19 18.59
CA ARG A 3 -5.43 -13.39 17.82
C ARG A 3 -5.89 -12.71 16.49
N PRO A 4 -7.09 -12.93 15.90
CA PRO A 4 -7.35 -12.44 14.54
C PRO A 4 -7.60 -10.91 14.45
N THR A 5 -8.14 -10.28 15.50
CA THR A 5 -8.52 -8.85 15.47
C THR A 5 -7.33 -7.90 15.47
N PHE A 6 -6.33 -8.14 16.33
CA PHE A 6 -5.12 -7.30 16.39
C PHE A 6 -4.29 -7.35 15.11
N PHE A 7 -4.15 -8.54 14.51
CA PHE A 7 -3.42 -8.70 13.26
C PHE A 7 -4.10 -7.94 12.11
N ARG A 8 -5.44 -8.02 12.03
CA ARG A 8 -6.23 -7.29 11.03
C ARG A 8 -6.18 -5.77 11.22
N GLN A 9 -6.21 -5.30 12.47
CA GLN A 9 -6.08 -3.87 12.77
C GLN A 9 -4.69 -3.33 12.40
N ARG A 10 -3.63 -4.11 12.64
CA ARG A 10 -2.27 -3.76 12.24
C ARG A 10 -2.14 -3.64 10.72
N ILE A 11 -2.60 -4.65 9.97
CA ILE A 11 -2.57 -4.60 8.49
C ILE A 11 -3.32 -3.38 7.96
N ARG A 12 -4.50 -3.07 8.52
CA ARG A 12 -5.26 -1.87 8.13
C ARG A 12 -4.49 -0.57 8.43
N THR A 13 -3.77 -0.51 9.54
CA THR A 13 -2.95 0.65 9.89
C THR A 13 -1.75 0.79 8.94
N GLU A 14 -1.13 -0.32 8.58
CA GLU A 14 -0.03 -0.37 7.59
C GLU A 14 -0.51 0.04 6.19
N ALA A 15 -1.66 -0.48 5.76
CA ALA A 15 -2.28 -0.13 4.49
C ALA A 15 -2.72 1.33 4.45
N ALA A 16 -3.38 1.84 5.49
CA ALA A 16 -3.77 3.24 5.60
C ALA A 16 -2.56 4.19 5.60
N SER A 17 -1.43 3.75 6.17
CA SER A 17 -0.17 4.50 6.07
C SER A 17 0.24 4.64 4.62
N VAL A 18 0.30 3.54 3.87
CA VAL A 18 0.65 3.55 2.44
C VAL A 18 -0.35 4.35 1.61
N GLU A 19 -1.64 4.14 1.84
CA GLU A 19 -2.74 4.82 1.15
C GLU A 19 -2.65 6.33 1.33
N ALA A 20 -2.31 6.83 2.52
CA ALA A 20 -2.13 8.27 2.75
C ALA A 20 -0.98 8.90 1.94
N LYS A 21 -0.12 8.08 1.32
CA LYS A 21 1.00 8.51 0.48
C LYS A 21 0.72 8.32 -1.02
N THR A 22 -0.44 7.81 -1.43
CA THR A 22 -0.75 7.60 -2.85
C THR A 22 -1.03 8.92 -3.56
N LEU A 23 -0.85 8.95 -4.88
CA LEU A 23 -1.20 10.12 -5.67
C LEU A 23 -2.72 10.33 -5.63
N LEU A 24 -3.51 9.24 -5.66
CA LEU A 24 -4.95 9.30 -5.50
C LEU A 24 -5.37 9.99 -4.18
N ALA A 25 -4.75 9.63 -3.05
CA ALA A 25 -5.09 10.24 -1.76
C ALA A 25 -4.69 11.72 -1.71
N PHE A 26 -3.54 12.07 -2.30
CA PHE A 26 -3.13 13.47 -2.45
C PHE A 26 -4.15 14.28 -3.26
N LEU A 27 -4.53 13.80 -4.44
CA LEU A 27 -5.52 14.46 -5.30
C LEU A 27 -6.88 14.59 -4.60
N THR A 28 -7.34 13.52 -3.95
CA THR A 28 -8.61 13.51 -3.20
C THR A 28 -8.61 14.57 -2.10
N SER A 29 -7.51 14.66 -1.34
CA SER A 29 -7.36 15.65 -0.27
C SER A 29 -7.35 17.09 -0.82
N GLU A 30 -6.60 17.35 -1.90
CA GLU A 30 -6.53 18.66 -2.54
C GLU A 30 -7.88 19.11 -3.12
N ILE A 31 -8.60 18.21 -3.79
CA ILE A 31 -9.92 18.51 -4.36
C ILE A 31 -10.91 18.83 -3.24
N ARG A 32 -10.93 18.05 -2.17
CA ARG A 32 -11.82 18.24 -1.02
C ARG A 32 -11.48 19.50 -0.22
N ALA A 33 -10.22 19.91 -0.15
CA ALA A 33 -9.83 21.15 0.53
C ALA A 33 -10.34 22.40 -0.20
N ARG A 34 -10.61 22.31 -1.51
CA ARG A 34 -10.98 23.43 -2.37
C ARG A 34 -12.45 23.46 -2.74
N ARG A 35 -13.15 22.33 -2.59
CA ARG A 35 -14.56 22.17 -2.96
C ARG A 35 -15.35 21.59 -1.79
N GLU A 36 -16.53 22.14 -1.55
CA GLU A 36 -17.51 21.63 -0.58
C GLU A 36 -18.26 20.41 -1.16
N ILE A 37 -17.54 19.32 -1.39
CA ILE A 37 -18.08 18.08 -1.94
C ILE A 37 -17.88 16.90 -0.97
N SER A 38 -18.64 15.83 -1.20
CA SER A 38 -18.49 14.58 -0.44
C SER A 38 -17.13 13.91 -0.71
N LEU A 39 -16.74 12.99 0.17
CA LEU A 39 -15.50 12.23 -0.03
C LEU A 39 -15.59 11.38 -1.30
N GLU A 40 -16.73 10.74 -1.51
CA GLU A 40 -17.01 9.89 -2.67
C GLU A 40 -16.92 10.67 -3.98
N GLU A 41 -17.46 11.90 -4.01
CA GLU A 41 -17.35 12.77 -5.18
C GLU A 41 -15.91 13.25 -5.40
N ALA A 42 -15.18 13.60 -4.34
CA ALA A 42 -13.78 13.98 -4.44
C ALA A 42 -12.89 12.84 -4.97
N GLU A 43 -13.12 11.61 -4.50
CA GLU A 43 -12.45 10.41 -4.99
C GLU A 43 -12.77 10.16 -6.47
N MET A 44 -14.02 10.38 -6.91
CA MET A 44 -14.41 10.22 -8.31
C MET A 44 -13.68 11.22 -9.22
N VAL A 45 -13.59 12.49 -8.81
CA VAL A 45 -12.80 13.50 -9.54
C VAL A 45 -11.32 13.13 -9.54
N ALA A 46 -10.79 12.68 -8.41
CA ALA A 46 -9.38 12.30 -8.27
C ALA A 46 -9.01 11.12 -9.19
N ARG A 47 -9.90 10.14 -9.36
CA ARG A 47 -9.70 9.00 -10.26
C ARG A 47 -9.72 9.41 -11.72
N ASP A 48 -10.72 10.16 -12.17
CA ASP A 48 -10.75 10.70 -13.54
C ASP A 48 -9.51 11.58 -13.82
N THR A 49 -9.02 12.29 -12.80
CA THR A 49 -7.78 13.07 -12.88
C THR A 49 -6.54 12.18 -12.98
N LEU A 50 -6.48 11.10 -12.20
CA LEU A 50 -5.37 10.14 -12.24
C LEU A 50 -5.31 9.44 -13.60
N ASP A 51 -6.45 9.00 -14.15
CA ASP A 51 -6.55 8.41 -15.48
C ASP A 51 -6.04 9.38 -16.55
N PHE A 52 -6.39 10.67 -16.45
CA PHE A 52 -5.88 11.71 -17.34
C PHE A 52 -4.35 11.90 -17.20
N ILE A 53 -3.83 11.93 -15.97
CA ILE A 53 -2.40 12.07 -15.71
C ILE A 53 -1.63 10.88 -16.30
N GLU A 54 -2.01 9.65 -15.96
CA GLU A 54 -1.27 8.45 -16.34
C GLU A 54 -1.45 8.11 -17.83
N GLY A 55 -2.62 8.38 -18.41
CA GLY A 55 -2.91 8.10 -19.81
C GLY A 55 -2.38 9.15 -20.80
N HIS A 56 -2.23 10.41 -20.39
CA HIS A 56 -1.96 11.51 -21.33
C HIS A 56 -0.83 12.46 -20.94
N LEU A 57 -0.52 12.62 -19.65
CA LEU A 57 0.51 13.56 -19.20
C LEU A 57 1.84 12.90 -18.84
N LEU A 58 1.80 11.61 -18.48
CA LEU A 58 2.99 10.82 -18.17
C LEU A 58 3.34 9.90 -19.32
N SER A 59 4.63 9.73 -19.59
CA SER A 59 5.10 8.70 -20.53
C SER A 59 4.88 7.27 -20.03
N ARG A 60 4.68 7.12 -18.71
CA ARG A 60 4.53 5.85 -18.00
C ARG A 60 3.89 6.12 -16.63
N GLY A 61 2.99 5.26 -16.15
CA GLY A 61 2.38 5.38 -14.82
C GLY A 61 3.41 5.36 -13.68
N LEU A 62 2.99 5.69 -12.46
CA LEU A 62 3.93 5.81 -11.32
C LEU A 62 4.59 4.49 -10.96
N GLY A 63 3.78 3.43 -10.86
CA GLY A 63 4.22 2.07 -10.54
C GLY A 63 4.54 1.22 -11.77
N GLN A 64 4.64 1.82 -12.96
CA GLN A 64 4.96 1.11 -14.19
C GLN A 64 6.46 1.03 -14.43
N ILE A 65 6.92 -0.14 -14.87
CA ILE A 65 8.27 -0.40 -15.34
C ILE A 65 8.23 -0.98 -16.76
N GLU A 66 9.35 -0.89 -17.47
CA GLU A 66 9.57 -1.62 -18.71
C GLU A 66 10.43 -2.86 -18.42
N LEU A 67 9.99 -4.03 -18.86
CA LEU A 67 10.67 -5.29 -18.64
C LEU A 67 10.77 -6.08 -19.95
N PRO A 68 11.92 -6.70 -20.28
CA PRO A 68 11.99 -7.64 -21.39
C PRO A 68 11.14 -8.89 -21.11
N ALA A 69 10.09 -9.11 -21.91
CA ALA A 69 9.21 -10.28 -21.86
C ALA A 69 9.33 -11.12 -23.14
N ILE A 70 8.87 -12.38 -23.10
CA ILE A 70 8.97 -13.30 -24.24
C ILE A 70 7.95 -12.88 -25.29
N ALA A 71 8.41 -12.56 -26.50
CA ALA A 71 7.54 -12.03 -27.56
C ALA A 71 6.59 -13.10 -28.11
N GLY A 72 5.33 -12.73 -28.33
CA GLY A 72 4.29 -13.54 -28.94
C GLY A 72 3.45 -14.33 -27.93
N ARG A 73 2.11 -14.22 -28.04
CA ARG A 73 1.14 -15.01 -27.26
C ARG A 73 1.24 -16.53 -27.47
N SER A 74 1.90 -16.99 -28.53
CA SER A 74 2.10 -18.42 -28.84
C SER A 74 3.42 -19.00 -28.32
N SER A 75 4.29 -18.17 -27.71
CA SER A 75 5.66 -18.52 -27.33
C SER A 75 5.76 -19.28 -26.00
N PHE A 76 5.08 -20.42 -25.90
CA PHE A 76 5.00 -21.22 -24.67
C PHE A 76 6.15 -22.21 -24.45
N MET A 77 6.98 -22.48 -25.47
CA MET A 77 8.04 -23.47 -25.36
C MET A 77 9.18 -23.00 -24.45
N ARG A 78 9.62 -23.85 -23.52
CA ARG A 78 10.84 -23.60 -22.74
C ARG A 78 12.06 -23.75 -23.66
N ARG A 79 12.64 -22.65 -24.08
CA ARG A 79 13.90 -22.58 -24.84
C ARG A 79 14.99 -21.86 -24.04
N GLY A 80 16.26 -22.03 -24.41
CA GLY A 80 17.32 -21.16 -23.89
C GLY A 80 17.09 -19.70 -24.28
N ARG A 81 17.57 -18.73 -23.48
CA ARG A 81 17.40 -17.28 -23.73
C ARG A 81 17.84 -16.84 -25.13
N SER A 82 18.91 -17.43 -25.65
CA SER A 82 19.42 -17.16 -27.00
C SER A 82 18.46 -17.52 -28.15
N GLY A 83 17.43 -18.34 -27.88
CA GLY A 83 16.43 -18.77 -28.86
C GLY A 83 15.00 -18.29 -28.56
N GLN A 84 14.84 -17.31 -27.67
CA GLN A 84 13.54 -16.68 -27.37
C GLN A 84 13.62 -15.19 -27.70
N PRO A 85 12.92 -14.70 -28.74
CA PRO A 85 12.83 -13.27 -28.97
C PRO A 85 12.17 -12.60 -27.76
N GLU A 86 12.81 -11.57 -27.22
CA GLU A 86 12.27 -10.76 -26.14
C GLU A 86 11.85 -9.40 -26.69
N LYS A 87 10.74 -8.85 -26.18
CA LYS A 87 10.30 -7.47 -26.42
C LYS A 87 10.13 -6.75 -25.10
N LEU A 88 10.35 -5.45 -25.09
CA LEU A 88 10.02 -4.62 -23.93
C LEU A 88 8.50 -4.51 -23.81
N VAL A 89 8.01 -4.73 -22.61
CA VAL A 89 6.61 -4.49 -22.22
C VAL A 89 6.54 -3.57 -21.02
N THR A 90 5.53 -2.74 -20.97
CA THR A 90 5.24 -1.87 -19.82
C THR A 90 4.29 -2.59 -18.87
N ILE A 91 4.68 -2.78 -17.61
CA ILE A 91 3.87 -3.48 -16.61
C ILE A 91 3.81 -2.70 -15.30
N THR A 92 2.69 -2.80 -14.60
CA THR A 92 2.37 -2.09 -13.36
C THR A 92 2.67 -2.96 -12.13
N VAL A 93 3.85 -2.79 -11.54
CA VAL A 93 4.31 -3.60 -10.39
C VAL A 93 3.61 -3.26 -9.08
N PHE A 94 3.10 -2.05 -8.95
CA PHE A 94 2.15 -1.64 -7.91
C PHE A 94 1.23 -0.52 -8.43
N SER A 95 0.07 -0.36 -7.78
CA SER A 95 -0.90 0.71 -8.03
C SER A 95 -1.49 1.22 -6.72
N ASP A 96 -2.15 2.37 -6.74
CA ASP A 96 -2.79 2.96 -5.56
C ASP A 96 -3.87 2.03 -4.96
N ASP A 97 -4.61 1.34 -5.82
CA ASP A 97 -5.64 0.34 -5.46
C ASP A 97 -5.08 -0.88 -4.68
N ASP A 98 -3.77 -1.13 -4.76
CA ASP A 98 -3.15 -2.23 -4.03
C ASP A 98 -3.17 -1.99 -2.52
N ALA A 99 -3.20 -0.73 -2.07
CA ALA A 99 -3.32 -0.39 -0.65
C ALA A 99 -4.70 -0.80 -0.11
N GLU A 100 -5.76 -0.57 -0.90
CA GLU A 100 -7.12 -1.02 -0.58
C GLU A 100 -7.19 -2.55 -0.48
N LEU A 101 -6.61 -3.26 -1.46
CA LEU A 101 -6.53 -4.73 -1.46
C LEU A 101 -5.79 -5.26 -0.22
N MET A 102 -4.68 -4.62 0.15
CA MET A 102 -3.93 -4.95 1.35
C MET A 102 -4.77 -4.73 2.62
N ALA A 103 -5.52 -3.63 2.71
CA ALA A 103 -6.37 -3.31 3.86
C ALA A 103 -7.52 -4.31 4.03
N ASP A 104 -8.14 -4.73 2.93
CA ASP A 104 -9.32 -5.59 2.94
C ASP A 104 -8.97 -7.07 3.12
N PHE A 105 -7.91 -7.54 2.44
CA PHE A 105 -7.61 -8.97 2.31
C PHE A 105 -6.16 -9.36 2.65
N GLY A 106 -5.29 -8.39 2.94
CA GLY A 106 -3.90 -8.60 3.33
C GLY A 106 -2.92 -8.72 2.17
N VAL A 107 -1.63 -8.75 2.52
CA VAL A 107 -0.49 -8.76 1.57
C VAL A 107 -0.58 -9.90 0.54
N ALA A 108 -1.06 -11.06 0.96
CA ALA A 108 -1.13 -12.23 0.10
C ALA A 108 -2.04 -12.03 -1.13
N VAL A 109 -3.19 -11.38 -0.93
CA VAL A 109 -4.16 -11.10 -2.00
C VAL A 109 -3.70 -9.90 -2.82
N MET A 110 -3.12 -8.87 -2.18
CA MET A 110 -2.48 -7.74 -2.87
C MET A 110 -1.44 -8.23 -3.89
N VAL A 111 -0.51 -9.10 -3.47
CA VAL A 111 0.53 -9.65 -4.37
C VAL A 111 -0.07 -10.51 -5.48
N LEU A 112 -1.15 -11.26 -5.21
CA LEU A 112 -1.88 -12.01 -6.25
C LEU A 112 -2.47 -11.07 -7.31
N GLY A 113 -3.10 -9.97 -6.89
CA GLY A 113 -3.64 -8.95 -7.79
C GLY A 113 -2.56 -8.33 -8.67
N ARG A 114 -1.40 -7.99 -8.09
CA ARG A 114 -0.23 -7.47 -8.82
C ARG A 114 0.31 -8.44 -9.87
N MET A 115 0.44 -9.73 -9.51
CA MET A 115 0.88 -10.76 -10.44
C MET A 115 -0.11 -10.95 -11.58
N ALA A 116 -1.42 -11.00 -11.27
CA ALA A 116 -2.46 -11.12 -12.28
C ALA A 116 -2.41 -9.94 -13.26
N ARG A 117 -2.39 -8.70 -12.74
CA ARG A 117 -2.30 -7.48 -13.53
C ARG A 117 -1.09 -7.48 -14.48
N ALA A 118 0.11 -7.79 -13.97
CA ALA A 118 1.30 -7.80 -14.81
C ALA A 118 1.29 -8.90 -15.90
N ILE A 119 0.64 -10.04 -15.65
CA ILE A 119 0.46 -11.09 -16.65
C ILE A 119 -0.56 -10.65 -17.72
N GLU A 120 -1.65 -10.01 -17.30
CA GLU A 120 -2.68 -9.43 -18.18
C GLU A 120 -2.06 -8.35 -19.09
N GLU A 121 -1.35 -7.38 -18.53
CA GLU A 121 -0.70 -6.29 -19.27
C GLU A 121 0.36 -6.82 -20.26
N ALA A 122 1.14 -7.84 -19.87
CA ALA A 122 2.10 -8.47 -20.77
C ALA A 122 1.39 -9.20 -21.92
N TRP A 123 0.29 -9.91 -21.62
CA TRP A 123 -0.53 -10.59 -22.62
C TRP A 123 -1.14 -9.61 -23.62
N GLU A 124 -1.69 -8.50 -23.14
CA GLU A 124 -2.25 -7.40 -23.96
C GLU A 124 -1.21 -6.86 -24.94
N GLN A 125 0.06 -6.77 -24.52
CA GLN A 125 1.19 -6.36 -25.36
C GLN A 125 1.80 -7.49 -26.19
N ASP A 126 1.07 -8.56 -26.49
CA ASP A 126 1.55 -9.73 -27.26
C ASP A 126 2.87 -10.29 -26.71
N ALA A 127 2.94 -10.50 -25.40
CA ALA A 127 4.09 -11.09 -24.73
C ALA A 127 3.70 -12.04 -23.59
N LEU A 128 4.66 -12.82 -23.12
CA LEU A 128 4.51 -13.75 -22.01
C LEU A 128 5.58 -13.51 -20.94
N LEU A 129 5.14 -13.57 -19.68
CA LEU A 129 6.04 -13.70 -18.54
C LEU A 129 6.33 -15.18 -18.26
N ASP A 130 7.51 -15.46 -17.72
CA ASP A 130 7.90 -16.77 -17.21
C ASP A 130 8.06 -16.73 -15.69
N GLU A 131 8.16 -17.90 -15.06
CA GLU A 131 8.36 -17.98 -13.60
C GLU A 131 9.61 -17.23 -13.14
N LYS A 132 10.66 -17.17 -13.96
CA LYS A 132 11.89 -16.45 -13.61
C LYS A 132 11.64 -14.95 -13.50
N ARG A 133 10.91 -14.36 -14.44
CA ARG A 133 10.46 -12.95 -14.39
C ARG A 133 9.54 -12.68 -13.22
N LEU A 134 8.63 -13.60 -12.90
CA LEU A 134 7.78 -13.43 -11.72
C LEU A 134 8.60 -13.47 -10.42
N CYS A 135 9.58 -14.38 -10.29
CA CYS A 135 10.52 -14.40 -9.16
C CYS A 135 11.40 -13.13 -9.09
N LEU A 136 11.70 -12.53 -10.24
CA LEU A 136 12.39 -11.24 -10.31
C LEU A 136 11.48 -10.13 -9.79
N LEU A 137 10.22 -10.05 -10.22
CA LEU A 137 9.33 -8.94 -9.88
C LEU A 137 8.87 -8.99 -8.42
N TRP A 138 8.57 -10.18 -7.91
CA TRP A 138 8.19 -10.40 -6.51
C TRP A 138 9.15 -11.41 -5.88
N PRO A 139 9.78 -11.07 -4.74
CA PRO A 139 10.77 -11.91 -4.07
C PRO A 139 10.09 -13.12 -3.39
N LEU A 140 9.60 -14.03 -4.23
CA LEU A 140 8.94 -15.28 -3.90
C LEU A 140 9.64 -16.44 -4.60
N SER A 141 9.56 -17.64 -4.02
CA SER A 141 9.99 -18.84 -4.71
C SER A 141 8.99 -19.22 -5.82
N HIS A 142 9.43 -20.03 -6.78
CA HIS A 142 8.54 -20.53 -7.84
C HIS A 142 7.33 -21.29 -7.27
N LYS A 143 7.50 -22.00 -6.14
CA LYS A 143 6.41 -22.68 -5.43
C LYS A 143 5.40 -21.66 -4.91
N GLY A 144 5.88 -20.58 -4.27
CA GLY A 144 5.03 -19.51 -3.76
C GLY A 144 4.28 -18.75 -4.85
N ILE A 145 4.88 -18.56 -6.02
CA ILE A 145 4.20 -17.96 -7.19
C ILE A 145 3.08 -18.89 -7.69
N ARG A 146 3.38 -20.18 -7.89
CA ARG A 146 2.40 -21.16 -8.38
C ARG A 146 1.23 -21.34 -7.41
N GLU A 147 1.50 -21.43 -6.12
CA GLU A 147 0.46 -21.59 -5.08
C GLU A 147 -0.53 -20.41 -5.06
N ARG A 148 -0.03 -19.20 -5.34
CA ARG A 148 -0.89 -18.00 -5.43
C ARG A 148 -1.71 -18.00 -6.71
N LEU A 149 -1.06 -18.21 -7.85
CA LEU A 149 -1.71 -18.17 -9.16
C LEU A 149 -2.67 -19.34 -9.38
N SER A 150 -2.46 -20.49 -8.73
CA SER A 150 -3.36 -21.64 -8.85
C SER A 150 -4.79 -21.30 -8.46
N ARG A 151 -4.97 -20.40 -7.48
CA ARG A 151 -6.30 -19.90 -7.06
C ARG A 151 -7.09 -19.26 -8.20
N LEU A 152 -6.40 -18.62 -9.15
CA LEU A 152 -7.01 -18.01 -10.34
C LEU A 152 -7.08 -19.03 -11.49
N TRP A 153 -6.04 -19.83 -11.70
CA TRP A 153 -6.03 -20.86 -12.74
C TRP A 153 -7.09 -21.94 -12.53
N ASP A 154 -7.38 -22.32 -11.28
CA ASP A 154 -8.40 -23.30 -10.95
C ASP A 154 -9.81 -22.80 -11.30
N GLN A 155 -10.01 -21.47 -11.35
CA GLN A 155 -11.23 -20.82 -11.82
C GLN A 155 -11.25 -20.61 -13.35
N GLY A 156 -10.22 -21.04 -14.08
CA GLY A 156 -10.12 -20.87 -15.54
C GLY A 156 -9.69 -19.47 -16.00
N CYS A 157 -9.12 -18.67 -15.09
CA CYS A 157 -8.67 -17.31 -15.40
C CYS A 157 -7.55 -17.30 -16.44
N LEU A 158 -7.69 -16.47 -17.48
CA LEU A 158 -6.71 -16.31 -18.56
C LEU A 158 -5.44 -15.60 -18.05
N LEU A 159 -4.53 -16.36 -17.45
CA LEU A 159 -3.24 -15.90 -16.94
C LEU A 159 -2.10 -16.80 -17.45
N PRO A 160 -1.82 -16.78 -18.76
CA PRO A 160 -0.84 -17.65 -19.39
C PRO A 160 0.59 -17.29 -18.99
N LEU A 161 1.42 -18.32 -18.77
CA LEU A 161 2.86 -18.17 -18.56
C LEU A 161 3.65 -18.96 -19.60
N ALA A 162 4.81 -18.45 -19.98
CA ALA A 162 5.74 -19.20 -20.81
C ALA A 162 6.22 -20.46 -20.06
N GLY A 163 6.30 -21.58 -20.79
CA GLY A 163 6.64 -22.88 -20.24
C GLY A 163 5.49 -23.63 -19.57
N MET A 164 4.25 -23.17 -19.73
CA MET A 164 3.04 -23.84 -19.29
C MET A 164 2.63 -24.98 -20.25
N SER A 165 2.15 -26.12 -19.70
CA SER A 165 1.75 -27.28 -20.51
C SER A 165 0.50 -26.98 -21.34
N ARG A 166 0.35 -27.66 -22.48
CA ARG A 166 -0.84 -27.51 -23.35
C ARG A 166 -2.15 -27.76 -22.60
N LYS A 167 -2.22 -28.83 -21.81
CA LYS A 167 -3.38 -29.17 -20.95
C LYS A 167 -3.78 -28.05 -20.01
N MET A 168 -2.80 -27.34 -19.43
CA MET A 168 -3.11 -26.21 -18.55
C MET A 168 -3.63 -25.02 -19.35
N ARG A 169 -2.99 -24.70 -20.50
CA ARG A 169 -3.39 -23.57 -21.35
C ARG A 169 -4.81 -23.70 -21.86
N GLU A 170 -5.24 -24.90 -22.22
CA GLU A 170 -6.62 -25.18 -22.68
C GLU A 170 -7.68 -24.93 -21.59
N ARG A 171 -7.29 -24.87 -20.31
CA ARG A 171 -8.19 -24.52 -19.19
C ARG A 171 -8.30 -23.01 -18.94
N LEU A 172 -7.34 -22.21 -19.41
CA LEU A 172 -7.28 -20.78 -19.15
C LEU A 172 -7.96 -20.04 -20.29
N THR A 173 -9.26 -19.81 -20.18
CA THR A 173 -10.07 -19.30 -21.30
C THR A 173 -10.73 -17.96 -21.00
N THR A 174 -10.91 -17.62 -19.73
CA THR A 174 -11.79 -16.50 -19.36
C THR A 174 -10.99 -15.37 -18.73
N PRO A 175 -11.03 -14.16 -19.29
CA PRO A 175 -10.42 -12.99 -18.66
C PRO A 175 -10.97 -12.75 -17.25
N ARG A 176 -10.14 -12.23 -16.34
CA ARG A 176 -10.50 -12.02 -14.94
C ARG A 176 -11.69 -11.07 -14.77
N ALA A 177 -11.75 -10.03 -15.59
CA ALA A 177 -12.86 -9.08 -15.65
C ALA A 177 -14.20 -9.74 -16.01
N VAL A 178 -14.17 -10.70 -16.95
CA VAL A 178 -15.35 -11.47 -17.38
C VAL A 178 -15.78 -12.43 -16.27
N LEU A 179 -14.84 -13.13 -15.62
CA LEU A 179 -15.14 -13.99 -14.46
C LEU A 179 -15.78 -13.21 -13.31
N ALA A 180 -15.27 -12.01 -13.01
CA ALA A 180 -15.80 -11.17 -11.94
C ALA A 180 -17.26 -10.80 -12.19
N VAL A 181 -17.59 -10.35 -13.41
CA VAL A 181 -18.95 -9.98 -13.80
C VAL A 181 -19.86 -11.21 -13.83
N ASP A 182 -19.42 -12.34 -14.40
CA ASP A 182 -20.22 -13.57 -14.45
C ASP A 182 -20.61 -14.06 -13.04
N ARG A 183 -19.65 -14.08 -12.10
CA ARG A 183 -19.91 -14.46 -10.71
C ARG A 183 -20.89 -13.50 -10.04
N TYR A 184 -20.76 -12.20 -10.28
CA TYR A 184 -21.71 -11.21 -9.76
C TYR A 184 -23.12 -11.43 -10.31
N LEU A 185 -23.27 -11.70 -11.61
CA LEU A 185 -24.56 -11.99 -12.24
C LEU A 185 -25.20 -13.28 -11.70
N ARG A 186 -24.40 -14.28 -11.33
CA ARG A 186 -24.85 -15.51 -10.65
C ARG A 186 -25.30 -15.29 -9.20
N GLY A 187 -24.99 -14.12 -8.63
CA GLY A 187 -25.40 -13.75 -7.27
C GLY A 187 -24.33 -13.98 -6.20
N ASP A 188 -23.07 -14.22 -6.58
CA ASP A 188 -21.97 -14.28 -5.61
C ASP A 188 -21.80 -12.92 -4.91
N ASP A 189 -21.43 -12.97 -3.62
CA ASP A 189 -21.17 -11.77 -2.82
C ASP A 189 -19.95 -10.99 -3.37
N PRO A 190 -20.04 -9.66 -3.60
CA PRO A 190 -18.94 -8.86 -4.13
C PRO A 190 -17.64 -8.94 -3.31
N ALA A 191 -17.71 -9.06 -1.98
CA ALA A 191 -16.49 -9.17 -1.17
C ALA A 191 -15.81 -10.53 -1.35
N THR A 192 -16.57 -11.59 -1.62
CA THR A 192 -16.04 -12.91 -1.98
C THR A 192 -15.38 -12.88 -3.35
N ILE A 193 -16.05 -12.33 -4.36
CA ILE A 193 -15.48 -12.16 -5.72
C ILE A 193 -14.16 -11.39 -5.65
N ARG A 194 -14.16 -10.25 -4.95
CA ARG A 194 -12.98 -9.39 -4.80
C ARG A 194 -11.81 -10.08 -4.14
N ARG A 195 -12.06 -10.88 -3.09
CA ARG A 195 -11.02 -11.65 -2.40
C ARG A 195 -10.43 -12.74 -3.29
N GLU A 196 -11.29 -13.51 -3.97
CA GLU A 196 -10.88 -14.68 -4.73
C GLU A 196 -10.25 -14.34 -6.08
N LEU A 197 -10.67 -13.24 -6.70
CA LEU A 197 -10.09 -12.72 -7.94
C LEU A 197 -9.00 -11.66 -7.70
N ALA A 198 -8.73 -11.33 -6.44
CA ALA A 198 -7.75 -10.31 -6.02
C ALA A 198 -7.95 -8.96 -6.75
N VAL A 199 -9.15 -8.40 -6.62
CA VAL A 199 -9.54 -7.13 -7.24
C VAL A 199 -10.02 -6.11 -6.21
N SER A 200 -9.58 -4.86 -6.35
CA SER A 200 -10.04 -3.74 -5.52
C SER A 200 -11.53 -3.49 -5.75
N ARG A 201 -12.16 -2.73 -4.85
CA ARG A 201 -13.55 -2.30 -5.00
C ARG A 201 -13.68 -1.44 -6.24
N HIS A 202 -12.71 -0.55 -6.42
CA HIS A 202 -12.69 0.33 -7.57
C HIS A 202 -12.60 -0.45 -8.88
N LEU A 203 -11.61 -1.34 -9.04
CA LEU A 203 -11.44 -2.12 -10.27
C LEU A 203 -12.67 -2.99 -10.57
N PHE A 204 -13.25 -3.61 -9.54
CA PHE A 204 -14.50 -4.36 -9.72
C PHE A 204 -15.66 -3.47 -10.20
N SER A 205 -15.79 -2.27 -9.63
CA SER A 205 -16.82 -1.30 -10.02
C SER A 205 -16.59 -0.78 -11.44
N LYS A 206 -15.32 -0.51 -11.81
CA LYS A 206 -14.90 -0.14 -13.17
C LYS A 206 -15.30 -1.24 -14.16
N TRP A 207 -14.91 -2.49 -13.93
CA TRP A 207 -15.28 -3.60 -14.82
C TRP A 207 -16.78 -3.79 -14.96
N TYR A 208 -17.55 -3.61 -13.88
CA TYR A 208 -19.00 -3.69 -13.99
C TYR A 208 -19.57 -2.53 -14.80
N LEU A 209 -19.04 -1.31 -14.65
CA LEU A 209 -19.42 -0.15 -15.45
C LEU A 209 -19.06 -0.33 -16.94
N ASP A 210 -17.86 -0.80 -17.25
CA ASP A 210 -17.41 -1.08 -18.61
C ASP A 210 -18.23 -2.18 -19.28
N PHE A 211 -18.69 -3.17 -18.49
CA PHE A 211 -19.70 -4.12 -18.95
C PHE A 211 -21.02 -3.42 -19.32
N GLN A 212 -21.49 -2.43 -18.56
CA GLN A 212 -22.70 -1.66 -18.93
C GLN A 212 -22.49 -0.89 -20.23
N TYR A 213 -21.32 -0.27 -20.41
CA TYR A 213 -20.97 0.40 -21.66
C TYR A 213 -20.95 -0.56 -22.83
N ALA A 214 -20.34 -1.75 -22.67
CA ALA A 214 -20.34 -2.79 -23.70
C ALA A 214 -21.76 -3.25 -24.07
N VAL A 215 -22.66 -3.38 -23.09
CA VAL A 215 -24.08 -3.71 -23.32
C VAL A 215 -24.81 -2.57 -24.04
N ALA A 216 -24.57 -1.32 -23.66
CA ALA A 216 -25.18 -0.16 -24.32
C ALA A 216 -24.74 -0.03 -25.79
N LEU A 217 -23.52 -0.45 -26.10
CA LEU A 217 -22.96 -0.43 -27.44
C LEU A 217 -23.10 -1.77 -28.19
N SER A 218 -23.86 -2.74 -27.68
CA SER A 218 -23.90 -4.12 -28.17
C SER A 218 -24.32 -4.29 -29.65
N ASP A 219 -24.83 -3.22 -30.27
CA ASP A 219 -25.24 -3.20 -31.68
C ASP A 219 -24.06 -2.91 -32.63
N ARG A 220 -22.87 -2.63 -32.08
CA ARG A 220 -21.61 -2.39 -32.82
C ARG A 220 -20.70 -3.62 -32.80
N PRO A 221 -19.72 -3.72 -33.72
CA PRO A 221 -18.69 -4.75 -33.67
C PRO A 221 -17.89 -4.72 -32.36
N ALA A 222 -17.48 -5.89 -31.85
CA ALA A 222 -16.76 -6.00 -30.58
C ALA A 222 -15.44 -5.21 -30.55
N GLU A 223 -14.74 -5.11 -31.69
CA GLU A 223 -13.50 -4.34 -31.81
C GLU A 223 -13.73 -2.82 -31.66
N GLU A 224 -14.83 -2.30 -32.23
CA GLU A 224 -15.19 -0.89 -32.08
C GLU A 224 -15.60 -0.58 -30.63
N ILE A 225 -16.30 -1.51 -29.98
CA ILE A 225 -16.67 -1.36 -28.56
C ILE A 225 -15.42 -1.36 -27.68
N ALA A 226 -14.50 -2.30 -27.89
CA ALA A 226 -13.21 -2.40 -27.19
C ALA A 226 -12.42 -1.09 -27.31
N GLN A 227 -12.32 -0.54 -28.53
CA GLN A 227 -11.69 0.76 -28.74
C GLN A 227 -12.45 1.89 -28.05
N ALA A 228 -13.78 1.88 -28.00
CA ALA A 228 -14.55 2.96 -27.39
C ALA A 228 -14.40 3.03 -25.86
N ILE A 229 -14.30 1.88 -25.18
CA ILE A 229 -14.25 1.80 -23.72
C ILE A 229 -12.85 1.53 -23.15
N ASP A 230 -11.85 1.42 -24.01
CA ASP A 230 -10.45 1.15 -23.63
C ASP A 230 -10.24 -0.20 -22.92
N GLU A 231 -10.91 -1.24 -23.40
CA GLU A 231 -10.82 -2.59 -22.84
C GLU A 231 -10.34 -3.60 -23.90
N PRO A 232 -9.64 -4.68 -23.51
CA PRO A 232 -9.18 -5.69 -24.45
C PRO A 232 -10.34 -6.33 -25.23
N PRO A 233 -10.18 -6.62 -26.54
CA PRO A 233 -11.23 -7.25 -27.34
C PRO A 233 -11.74 -8.58 -26.77
N GLU A 234 -10.85 -9.37 -26.14
CA GLU A 234 -11.20 -10.64 -25.50
C GLU A 234 -12.12 -10.44 -24.27
N VAL A 235 -11.94 -9.36 -23.53
CA VAL A 235 -12.78 -8.98 -22.38
C VAL A 235 -14.17 -8.57 -22.88
N VAL A 236 -14.22 -7.68 -23.87
CA VAL A 236 -15.49 -7.22 -24.47
C VAL A 236 -16.27 -8.37 -25.09
N ALA A 237 -15.62 -9.24 -25.84
CA ALA A 237 -16.25 -10.43 -26.40
C ALA A 237 -16.83 -11.34 -25.30
N GLY A 238 -16.09 -11.55 -24.21
CA GLY A 238 -16.57 -12.30 -23.05
C GLY A 238 -17.80 -11.66 -22.41
N TRP A 239 -17.79 -10.35 -22.20
CA TRP A 239 -18.92 -9.58 -21.67
C TRP A 239 -20.16 -9.62 -22.56
N LEU A 240 -20.02 -9.47 -23.87
CA LEU A 240 -21.14 -9.63 -24.81
C LEU A 240 -21.72 -11.06 -24.76
N GLY A 241 -20.87 -12.07 -24.57
CA GLY A 241 -21.28 -13.44 -24.31
C GLY A 241 -22.09 -13.59 -23.02
N LEU A 242 -21.70 -12.92 -21.94
CA LEU A 242 -22.48 -12.89 -20.69
C LEU A 242 -23.83 -12.20 -20.90
N TRP A 243 -23.85 -11.06 -21.60
CA TRP A 243 -25.10 -10.37 -21.91
C TRP A 243 -26.07 -11.26 -22.71
N ALA A 244 -25.59 -11.90 -23.78
CA ALA A 244 -26.40 -12.83 -24.57
C ALA A 244 -26.96 -13.99 -23.73
N ARG A 245 -26.19 -14.48 -22.75
CA ARG A 245 -26.59 -15.56 -21.84
C ARG A 245 -27.64 -15.12 -20.81
N TYR A 246 -27.50 -13.93 -20.21
CA TYR A 246 -28.31 -13.54 -19.05
C TYR A 246 -29.43 -12.54 -19.35
N ARG A 247 -29.45 -11.86 -20.50
CA ARG A 247 -30.44 -10.80 -20.81
C ARG A 247 -31.89 -11.26 -20.72
N ASP A 248 -32.16 -12.53 -21.02
CA ASP A 248 -33.48 -13.15 -21.02
C ASP A 248 -33.67 -14.11 -19.82
N SER A 249 -32.73 -14.12 -18.86
CA SER A 249 -32.82 -14.99 -17.68
C SER A 249 -34.03 -14.61 -16.81
N LYS A 250 -34.74 -15.62 -16.33
CA LYS A 250 -35.87 -15.48 -15.40
C LYS A 250 -35.46 -15.61 -13.93
N ASP A 251 -34.18 -15.88 -13.67
CA ASP A 251 -33.63 -16.00 -12.32
C ASP A 251 -33.29 -14.62 -11.74
N GLY A 252 -32.89 -14.56 -10.46
CA GLY A 252 -32.41 -13.34 -9.81
C GLY A 252 -31.21 -12.65 -10.49
N ALA A 253 -30.63 -13.26 -11.53
CA ALA A 253 -29.66 -12.63 -12.41
C ALA A 253 -30.24 -11.41 -13.14
N ARG A 254 -31.54 -11.40 -13.47
CA ARG A 254 -32.18 -10.32 -14.24
C ARG A 254 -32.09 -8.94 -13.55
N GLU A 255 -32.09 -8.92 -12.23
CA GLU A 255 -31.94 -7.68 -11.44
C GLU A 255 -30.52 -7.11 -11.50
N ARG A 256 -29.51 -7.95 -11.77
CA ARG A 256 -28.09 -7.59 -11.83
C ARG A 256 -27.60 -7.34 -13.25
N VAL A 257 -28.36 -7.74 -14.27
CA VAL A 257 -28.03 -7.48 -15.68
C VAL A 257 -28.32 -6.00 -16.00
N PRO A 258 -27.36 -5.27 -16.58
CA PRO A 258 -27.55 -3.87 -16.92
C PRO A 258 -28.58 -3.70 -18.05
N ARG A 259 -29.30 -2.59 -18.02
CA ARG A 259 -30.18 -2.16 -19.12
C ARG A 259 -29.36 -1.33 -20.11
N LYS A 260 -29.72 -1.37 -21.39
CA LYS A 260 -29.16 -0.44 -22.38
C LYS A 260 -29.53 1.00 -21.96
N GLY A 261 -28.53 1.87 -21.81
CA GLY A 261 -28.77 3.28 -21.50
C GLY A 261 -27.56 4.04 -20.98
N VAL A 262 -26.65 3.38 -20.27
CA VAL A 262 -25.42 4.02 -19.77
C VAL A 262 -24.38 4.02 -20.89
N LEU A 263 -24.11 5.18 -21.50
CA LEU A 263 -23.13 5.33 -22.57
C LEU A 263 -21.76 5.72 -22.00
N PRO A 264 -20.66 5.20 -22.56
CA PRO A 264 -19.32 5.64 -22.18
C PRO A 264 -19.12 7.12 -22.54
N PRO A 265 -18.27 7.85 -21.79
CA PRO A 265 -17.86 9.18 -22.19
C PRO A 265 -17.18 9.12 -23.57
N PRO A 266 -17.40 10.12 -24.45
CA PRO A 266 -16.76 10.15 -25.76
C PRO A 266 -15.24 10.20 -25.59
N LYS A 267 -14.51 9.34 -26.31
CA LYS A 267 -13.04 9.40 -26.34
C LYS A 267 -12.58 10.70 -26.97
N ALA A 268 -11.56 11.30 -26.36
CA ALA A 268 -10.90 12.48 -26.89
C ALA A 268 -10.25 12.15 -28.24
N PRO A 269 -10.43 12.98 -29.29
CA PRO A 269 -9.59 12.90 -30.47
C PRO A 269 -8.10 13.07 -30.08
N PRO A 270 -7.17 12.40 -30.77
CA PRO A 270 -5.74 12.61 -30.55
C PRO A 270 -5.35 14.09 -30.65
N GLY A 271 -4.63 14.60 -29.66
CA GLY A 271 -4.25 16.01 -29.54
C GLY A 271 -5.32 16.92 -28.92
N GLN A 272 -6.50 16.39 -28.57
CA GLN A 272 -7.59 17.12 -27.89
C GLN A 272 -7.87 16.57 -26.49
N GLU A 273 -6.97 15.77 -25.92
CA GLU A 273 -7.12 15.11 -24.62
C GLU A 273 -7.35 16.13 -23.51
N ARG A 274 -6.65 17.27 -23.58
CA ARG A 274 -6.83 18.39 -22.64
C ARG A 274 -8.24 18.96 -22.69
N GLU A 275 -8.80 19.18 -23.88
CA GLU A 275 -10.14 19.77 -24.02
C GLU A 275 -11.23 18.79 -23.60
N ALA A 276 -11.04 17.51 -23.88
CA ALA A 276 -11.92 16.45 -23.39
C ALA A 276 -11.90 16.36 -21.86
N PHE A 277 -10.73 16.49 -21.23
CA PHE A 277 -10.63 16.52 -19.77
C PHE A 277 -11.32 17.75 -19.16
N LEU A 278 -11.16 18.93 -19.75
CA LEU A 278 -11.89 20.14 -19.33
C LEU A 278 -13.41 19.94 -19.45
N THR A 279 -13.86 19.32 -20.54
CA THR A 279 -15.28 19.00 -20.77
C THR A 279 -15.79 18.02 -19.71
N LEU A 280 -15.02 16.98 -19.40
CA LEU A 280 -15.34 16.01 -18.35
C LEU A 280 -15.45 16.69 -16.97
N LEU A 281 -14.51 17.57 -16.60
CA LEU A 281 -14.58 18.33 -15.36
C LEU A 281 -15.83 19.21 -15.28
N ARG A 282 -16.21 19.85 -16.39
CA ARG A 282 -17.38 20.74 -16.45
C ARG A 282 -18.70 19.96 -16.41
N GLN A 283 -18.82 18.89 -17.19
CA GLN A 283 -20.08 18.16 -17.37
C GLN A 283 -20.34 17.13 -16.26
N ARG A 284 -19.34 16.33 -15.90
CA ARG A 284 -19.48 15.25 -14.90
C ARG A 284 -19.31 15.75 -13.48
N HIS A 285 -18.38 16.69 -13.28
CA HIS A 285 -17.96 17.11 -11.94
C HIS A 285 -18.37 18.54 -11.57
N GLY A 286 -19.05 19.26 -12.48
CA GLY A 286 -19.62 20.59 -12.20
C GLY A 286 -18.58 21.70 -11.99
N TYR A 287 -17.37 21.60 -12.57
CA TYR A 287 -16.38 22.67 -12.49
C TYR A 287 -16.81 23.89 -13.32
N THR A 288 -16.53 25.09 -12.80
CA THR A 288 -16.64 26.33 -13.59
C THR A 288 -15.52 26.40 -14.63
N PRO A 289 -15.68 27.15 -15.74
CA PRO A 289 -14.64 27.28 -16.77
C PRO A 289 -13.27 27.67 -16.20
N ALA A 290 -13.22 28.74 -15.40
CA ALA A 290 -11.98 29.21 -14.78
C ALA A 290 -11.38 28.19 -13.80
N SER A 291 -12.22 27.52 -12.98
CA SER A 291 -11.73 26.50 -12.05
C SER A 291 -11.20 25.27 -12.78
N SER A 292 -11.83 24.85 -13.88
CA SER A 292 -11.39 23.71 -14.69
C SER A 292 -10.03 23.98 -15.34
N GLU A 293 -9.83 25.18 -15.89
CA GLU A 293 -8.57 25.58 -16.53
C GLU A 293 -7.42 25.66 -15.53
N ARG A 294 -7.66 26.30 -14.37
CA ARG A 294 -6.67 26.38 -13.30
C ARG A 294 -6.31 24.98 -12.78
N PHE A 295 -7.29 24.14 -12.50
CA PHE A 295 -7.04 22.78 -12.03
C PHE A 295 -6.25 21.97 -13.07
N CYS A 296 -6.63 22.05 -14.34
CA CYS A 296 -5.90 21.40 -15.42
C CYS A 296 -4.43 21.87 -15.49
N GLN A 297 -4.17 23.18 -15.35
CA GLN A 297 -2.80 23.70 -15.33
C GLN A 297 -1.99 23.14 -14.15
N GLU A 298 -2.56 23.11 -12.95
CA GLU A 298 -1.88 22.58 -11.77
C GLU A 298 -1.56 21.08 -11.90
N ILE A 299 -2.46 20.32 -12.52
CA ILE A 299 -2.25 18.90 -12.83
C ILE A 299 -1.14 18.72 -13.88
N SER A 300 -1.10 19.57 -14.91
CA SER A 300 0.00 19.60 -15.87
C SER A 300 1.35 19.94 -15.20
N ASP A 301 1.36 20.91 -14.28
CA ASP A 301 2.57 21.27 -13.53
C ASP A 301 3.03 20.12 -12.61
N LEU A 302 2.09 19.42 -11.97
CA LEU A 302 2.37 18.23 -11.17
C LEU A 302 2.97 17.12 -12.03
N ALA A 303 2.35 16.80 -13.17
CA ALA A 303 2.85 15.80 -14.10
C ALA A 303 4.24 16.17 -14.65
N TYR A 304 4.48 17.45 -14.93
CA TYR A 304 5.80 17.94 -15.33
C TYR A 304 6.85 17.73 -14.23
N ARG A 305 6.54 18.01 -12.96
CA ARG A 305 7.46 17.74 -11.83
C ARG A 305 7.82 16.26 -11.73
N ILE A 306 6.84 15.37 -11.89
CA ILE A 306 7.03 13.92 -11.87
C ILE A 306 7.89 13.45 -13.05
N SER A 307 7.63 13.99 -14.25
CA SER A 307 8.30 13.59 -15.49
C SER A 307 9.66 14.26 -15.74
N ARG A 308 10.01 15.32 -15.01
CA ARG A 308 11.24 16.11 -15.21
C ARG A 308 12.52 15.26 -15.16
N ARG A 309 12.50 14.16 -14.41
CA ARG A 309 13.62 13.22 -14.31
C ARG A 309 13.36 12.03 -15.22
N HIS A 310 14.24 11.84 -16.19
CA HIS A 310 14.21 10.67 -17.05
C HIS A 310 14.25 9.39 -16.20
N ARG A 311 13.28 8.49 -16.39
CA ARG A 311 13.18 7.23 -15.67
C ARG A 311 13.74 6.09 -16.53
N ALA A 312 14.67 5.33 -16.00
CA ALA A 312 15.15 4.09 -16.63
C ALA A 312 14.06 3.01 -16.62
N SER A 313 14.21 1.98 -17.45
CA SER A 313 13.21 0.92 -17.65
C SER A 313 12.77 0.25 -16.34
N GLY A 314 13.67 -0.04 -15.41
CA GLY A 314 13.32 -0.68 -14.12
C GLY A 314 12.94 0.26 -12.97
N GLN A 315 12.76 1.56 -13.23
CA GLN A 315 12.49 2.57 -12.21
C GLN A 315 11.00 2.89 -12.07
N VAL A 316 10.57 3.14 -10.83
CA VAL A 316 9.21 3.56 -10.45
C VAL A 316 9.25 4.91 -9.74
N VAL A 317 8.13 5.62 -9.72
CA VAL A 317 7.92 6.80 -8.88
C VAL A 317 7.14 6.40 -7.65
N TYR A 318 7.62 6.81 -6.48
CA TYR A 318 6.94 6.58 -5.23
C TYR A 318 6.92 7.86 -4.41
N PHE A 319 5.87 8.05 -3.62
CA PHE A 319 5.76 9.17 -2.69
C PHE A 319 6.01 8.68 -1.27
N GLY A 320 6.86 9.40 -0.54
CA GLY A 320 7.11 9.09 0.86
C GLY A 320 7.29 10.34 1.70
N VAL A 321 7.29 10.14 3.02
CA VAL A 321 7.46 11.24 3.98
C VAL A 321 8.88 11.77 3.90
N SER A 322 9.03 13.09 3.85
CA SER A 322 10.33 13.75 3.88
C SER A 322 11.16 13.29 5.08
N SER A 323 12.46 13.05 4.87
CA SER A 323 13.40 12.69 5.94
C SER A 323 13.59 13.80 6.97
N ALA A 324 13.27 15.05 6.63
CA ALA A 324 13.33 16.21 7.53
C ALA A 324 12.06 16.35 8.40
N GLU A 325 11.02 15.56 8.15
CA GLU A 325 9.75 15.69 8.87
C GLU A 325 9.88 15.11 10.30
N PRO A 326 9.51 15.86 11.36
CA PRO A 326 9.57 15.37 12.74
C PRO A 326 8.57 14.23 13.02
N PRO A 327 8.75 13.46 14.11
CA PRO A 327 7.75 12.50 14.57
C PRO A 327 6.48 13.19 15.07
N GLY A 328 5.36 12.45 15.14
CA GLY A 328 4.13 12.88 15.83
C GLY A 328 3.11 13.65 14.99
N LYS A 329 3.46 14.11 13.78
CA LYS A 329 2.48 14.64 12.82
C LYS A 329 1.64 13.53 12.20
N SER A 330 0.38 13.82 11.92
CA SER A 330 -0.47 12.96 11.09
C SER A 330 0.15 12.82 9.71
N LEU A 331 0.06 11.63 9.11
CA LEU A 331 0.59 11.40 7.75
C LEU A 331 -0.02 12.34 6.71
N ARG A 332 -1.26 12.80 6.93
CA ARG A 332 -1.96 13.77 6.06
C ARG A 332 -1.33 15.17 6.10
N ASP A 333 -0.66 15.52 7.20
CA ASP A 333 -0.03 16.82 7.41
C ASP A 333 1.50 16.76 7.22
N CYS A 334 2.03 15.57 6.93
CA CYS A 334 3.44 15.37 6.65
C CYS A 334 3.76 15.83 5.23
N THR A 335 4.94 16.43 5.06
CA THR A 335 5.43 16.78 3.73
C THR A 335 5.77 15.51 2.96
N LEU A 336 5.00 15.23 1.90
CA LEU A 336 5.30 14.15 0.95
C LEU A 336 6.25 14.65 -0.13
N ARG A 337 7.16 13.78 -0.55
CA ARG A 337 8.07 14.03 -1.67
C ARG A 337 8.10 12.81 -2.58
N GLU A 338 8.13 13.07 -3.88
CA GLU A 338 8.34 12.09 -4.93
C GLU A 338 9.79 11.63 -4.97
N VAL A 339 10.00 10.33 -5.13
CA VAL A 339 11.31 9.71 -5.32
C VAL A 339 11.26 8.71 -6.47
N ILE A 340 12.38 8.61 -7.18
CA ILE A 340 12.56 7.60 -8.22
C ILE A 340 13.30 6.44 -7.60
N LEU A 341 12.70 5.26 -7.62
CA LEU A 341 13.24 4.07 -7.00
C LEU A 341 13.64 3.04 -8.05
N ASP A 342 14.84 2.50 -7.91
CA ASP A 342 15.33 1.37 -8.70
C ASP A 342 14.63 0.07 -8.26
N TYR A 343 13.41 -0.12 -8.75
CA TYR A 343 12.58 -1.25 -8.39
C TYR A 343 13.21 -2.57 -8.88
N VAL A 344 13.60 -2.62 -10.15
CA VAL A 344 14.34 -3.73 -10.75
C VAL A 344 15.62 -3.18 -11.39
N THR A 345 16.76 -3.81 -11.14
CA THR A 345 18.02 -3.49 -11.84
C THR A 345 18.57 -4.70 -12.60
N PRO A 346 19.49 -4.52 -13.57
CA PRO A 346 20.12 -5.63 -14.27
C PRO A 346 20.78 -6.65 -13.34
N GLU A 347 21.36 -6.21 -12.23
CA GLU A 347 22.06 -7.05 -11.25
C GLU A 347 21.10 -8.00 -10.52
N ASP A 348 19.84 -7.61 -10.36
CA ASP A 348 18.81 -8.45 -9.72
C ASP A 348 18.66 -9.80 -10.45
N TRP A 349 18.88 -9.85 -11.76
CA TRP A 349 18.78 -11.09 -12.54
C TRP A 349 19.76 -12.18 -12.09
N ALA A 350 20.92 -11.79 -11.57
CA ALA A 350 21.91 -12.71 -11.01
C ALA A 350 21.50 -13.24 -9.63
N LEU A 351 20.65 -12.49 -8.91
CA LEU A 351 20.15 -12.85 -7.58
C LEU A 351 18.85 -13.67 -7.62
N VAL A 352 18.21 -13.79 -8.79
CA VAL A 352 17.00 -14.60 -8.95
C VAL A 352 17.31 -16.08 -8.69
N ASN A 353 16.81 -16.57 -7.57
CA ASN A 353 16.86 -17.98 -7.21
C ASN A 353 15.42 -18.52 -7.06
N ARG A 354 15.11 -19.60 -7.78
CA ARG A 354 13.76 -20.18 -7.84
C ARG A 354 13.32 -20.82 -6.52
N GLU A 355 14.25 -21.20 -5.67
CA GLU A 355 13.98 -21.90 -4.41
C GLU A 355 13.93 -20.93 -3.22
N SER A 356 14.84 -19.95 -3.20
CA SER A 356 14.95 -18.99 -2.11
C SER A 356 15.04 -17.56 -2.61
N PRO A 357 14.12 -16.66 -2.19
CA PRO A 357 14.15 -15.26 -2.60
C PRO A 357 15.01 -14.37 -1.69
N GLN A 358 15.72 -14.91 -0.69
CA GLN A 358 16.32 -14.10 0.39
C GLN A 358 17.38 -13.12 -0.09
N ALA A 359 18.25 -13.54 -1.01
CA ALA A 359 19.31 -12.67 -1.55
C ALA A 359 18.73 -11.47 -2.32
N LEU A 360 17.76 -11.73 -3.22
CA LEU A 360 17.06 -10.66 -3.96
C LEU A 360 16.27 -9.76 -3.02
N LYS A 361 15.61 -10.34 -2.01
CA LYS A 361 14.85 -9.60 -1.00
C LYS A 361 15.73 -8.60 -0.26
N TRP A 362 16.86 -9.04 0.28
CA TRP A 362 17.78 -8.18 1.02
C TRP A 362 18.34 -7.07 0.12
N ALA A 363 18.86 -7.43 -1.06
CA ALA A 363 19.46 -6.47 -1.99
C ALA A 363 18.48 -5.34 -2.36
N ARG A 364 17.21 -5.67 -2.62
CA ARG A 364 16.18 -4.66 -2.89
C ARG A 364 15.82 -3.83 -1.68
N LEU A 365 15.65 -4.45 -0.52
CA LEU A 365 15.30 -3.75 0.71
C LEU A 365 16.36 -2.69 1.05
N GLU A 366 17.64 -3.07 0.99
CA GLU A 366 18.78 -2.17 1.18
C GLU A 366 18.80 -1.03 0.14
N ARG A 367 18.67 -1.38 -1.14
CA ARG A 367 18.69 -0.42 -2.26
C ARG A 367 17.55 0.60 -2.17
N LEU A 368 16.32 0.15 -1.97
CA LEU A 368 15.13 1.02 -1.90
C LEU A 368 15.22 1.98 -0.71
N ALA A 369 15.58 1.48 0.47
CA ALA A 369 15.70 2.32 1.67
C ALA A 369 16.79 3.39 1.50
N THR A 370 17.96 2.99 0.99
CA THR A 370 19.11 3.90 0.83
C THR A 370 18.88 4.93 -0.27
N SER A 371 18.35 4.49 -1.43
CA SER A 371 18.08 5.37 -2.58
C SER A 371 16.98 6.41 -2.26
N ALA A 372 15.91 6.00 -1.58
CA ALA A 372 14.88 6.94 -1.13
C ALA A 372 15.45 7.98 -0.17
N TYR A 373 16.27 7.54 0.80
CA TYR A 373 16.86 8.44 1.80
C TYR A 373 17.83 9.44 1.19
N ALA A 374 18.65 9.01 0.22
CA ALA A 374 19.54 9.90 -0.53
C ALA A 374 18.78 11.01 -1.28
N GLN A 375 17.51 10.78 -1.63
CA GLN A 375 16.62 11.76 -2.28
C GLN A 375 15.79 12.58 -1.26
N GLY A 376 16.00 12.38 0.04
CA GLY A 376 15.33 13.12 1.11
C GLY A 376 13.98 12.55 1.53
N VAL A 377 13.74 11.25 1.30
CA VAL A 377 12.54 10.52 1.76
C VAL A 377 12.94 9.38 2.68
N ALA A 378 12.32 9.31 3.86
CA ALA A 378 12.54 8.20 4.77
C ALA A 378 11.36 7.21 4.69
N LEU A 379 11.59 6.04 4.10
CA LEU A 379 10.58 4.98 3.96
C LEU A 379 10.29 4.29 5.29
N SER A 380 9.03 4.02 5.57
CA SER A 380 8.60 3.20 6.72
C SER A 380 8.68 1.70 6.40
N LEU A 381 8.53 0.85 7.42
CA LEU A 381 8.41 -0.60 7.21
C LEU A 381 7.19 -0.96 6.36
N ALA A 382 6.10 -0.20 6.47
CA ALA A 382 4.90 -0.38 5.67
C ALA A 382 5.17 -0.07 4.19
N ASP A 383 5.95 0.98 3.89
CA ASP A 383 6.33 1.34 2.52
C ASP A 383 7.21 0.27 1.87
N LEU A 384 8.24 -0.20 2.59
CA LEU A 384 9.11 -1.27 2.11
C LEU A 384 8.33 -2.59 1.94
N GLY A 385 7.43 -2.91 2.87
CA GLY A 385 6.56 -4.06 2.77
C GLY A 385 5.62 -3.98 1.56
N PHE A 386 5.02 -2.82 1.33
CA PHE A 386 4.16 -2.58 0.17
C PHE A 386 4.93 -2.67 -1.13
N LEU A 387 6.09 -2.04 -1.26
CA LEU A 387 6.91 -2.09 -2.48
C LEU A 387 7.35 -3.52 -2.79
N LEU A 388 7.84 -4.27 -1.79
CA LEU A 388 8.36 -5.63 -1.99
C LEU A 388 7.29 -6.73 -1.99
N GLY A 389 6.04 -6.43 -1.64
CA GLY A 389 4.99 -7.44 -1.48
C GLY A 389 5.19 -8.34 -0.24
N LEU A 390 5.70 -7.76 0.85
CA LEU A 390 6.05 -8.44 2.09
C LEU A 390 5.25 -7.88 3.27
N SER A 391 5.05 -8.69 4.31
CA SER A 391 4.58 -8.16 5.59
C SER A 391 5.68 -7.34 6.27
N THR A 392 5.30 -6.36 7.09
CA THR A 392 6.25 -5.57 7.88
C THR A 392 7.10 -6.44 8.81
N ASP A 393 6.56 -7.57 9.29
CA ASP A 393 7.31 -8.57 10.06
C ASP A 393 8.40 -9.23 9.21
N ALA A 394 8.09 -9.63 7.97
CA ALA A 394 9.09 -10.20 7.06
C ALA A 394 10.18 -9.19 6.67
N VAL A 395 9.83 -7.90 6.54
CA VAL A 395 10.80 -6.81 6.33
C VAL A 395 11.69 -6.67 7.57
N ALA A 396 11.09 -6.60 8.76
CA ALA A 396 11.83 -6.46 10.01
C ALA A 396 12.73 -7.66 10.29
N ASP A 397 12.29 -8.88 10.01
CA ASP A 397 13.08 -10.10 10.17
C ASP A 397 14.23 -10.15 9.18
N CYS A 398 14.01 -9.79 7.92
CA CYS A 398 15.09 -9.63 6.95
C CYS A 398 16.13 -8.60 7.43
N MET A 399 15.71 -7.48 8.02
CA MET A 399 16.65 -6.52 8.60
C MET A 399 17.43 -7.06 9.80
N LYS A 400 16.84 -7.93 10.63
CA LYS A 400 17.53 -8.55 11.78
C LYS A 400 18.59 -9.56 11.35
N GLU A 401 18.40 -10.23 10.22
CA GLU A 401 19.38 -11.15 9.63
C GLU A 401 20.66 -10.43 9.15
N HIS A 402 20.59 -9.10 8.95
CA HIS A 402 21.70 -8.27 8.48
C HIS A 402 22.05 -7.14 9.47
N PRO A 403 22.46 -7.46 10.72
CA PRO A 403 22.64 -6.47 11.78
C PRO A 403 23.79 -5.48 11.54
N LYS A 404 24.71 -5.82 10.63
CA LYS A 404 25.85 -4.98 10.24
C LYS A 404 25.44 -3.78 9.38
N VAL A 405 24.25 -3.81 8.77
CA VAL A 405 23.77 -2.76 7.87
C VAL A 405 22.61 -2.02 8.54
N VAL A 406 22.82 -0.73 8.81
CA VAL A 406 21.80 0.13 9.42
C VAL A 406 21.06 0.90 8.33
N LEU A 407 19.84 0.44 8.03
CA LEU A 407 19.01 1.08 7.01
C LEU A 407 18.31 2.35 7.52
N PRO A 408 18.25 3.42 6.71
CA PRO A 408 17.67 4.72 7.06
C PRO A 408 16.13 4.73 6.92
N ILE A 409 15.46 3.87 7.69
CA ILE A 409 13.99 3.82 7.72
C ILE A 409 13.41 4.94 8.59
N ARG A 410 12.19 5.41 8.29
CA ARG A 410 11.49 6.49 9.02
C ARG A 410 11.49 6.29 10.53
N GLY A 411 11.27 5.04 10.95
CA GLY A 411 11.26 4.65 12.36
C GLY A 411 12.58 4.93 13.09
N ARG A 412 13.71 4.89 12.39
CA ARG A 412 15.03 5.18 12.94
C ARG A 412 15.43 6.64 12.72
N VAL A 413 15.21 7.16 11.51
CA VAL A 413 15.63 8.52 11.10
C VAL A 413 15.01 9.59 11.99
N ALA A 414 13.71 9.48 12.25
CA ALA A 414 13.00 10.44 13.08
C ALA A 414 12.80 9.96 14.51
N ASP A 415 13.60 8.96 14.92
CA ASP A 415 13.55 8.35 16.23
C ASP A 415 12.10 8.02 16.63
N MET A 416 11.39 7.19 15.85
CA MET A 416 10.03 6.70 16.15
C MET A 416 10.06 5.26 16.70
N GLY A 417 11.08 4.93 17.49
CA GLY A 417 11.14 3.68 18.24
C GLY A 417 9.88 3.43 19.08
N PRO A 418 9.69 2.20 19.60
CA PRO A 418 8.58 1.89 20.48
C PRO A 418 8.47 2.94 21.60
N THR A 419 7.25 3.32 22.01
CA THR A 419 7.01 4.21 23.16
C THR A 419 7.82 3.81 24.40
N LEU A 420 8.05 2.50 24.59
CA LEU A 420 8.92 1.93 25.63
C LEU A 420 10.41 2.29 25.49
N SER A 421 10.92 2.37 24.26
CA SER A 421 12.28 2.79 23.96
C SER A 421 12.42 4.31 24.03
N HIS A 422 11.37 5.05 23.66
CA HIS A 422 11.31 6.51 23.82
C HIS A 422 11.25 6.94 25.27
N ALA A 423 10.38 6.32 26.07
CA ALA A 423 10.29 6.57 27.49
C ALA A 423 11.63 6.30 28.17
N GLU A 424 12.28 5.17 27.85
CA GLU A 424 13.62 4.87 28.36
C GLU A 424 14.65 5.94 27.97
N LYS A 425 14.70 6.35 26.70
CA LYS A 425 15.64 7.35 26.22
C LYS A 425 15.43 8.70 26.91
N ILE A 426 14.17 9.12 27.07
CA ILE A 426 13.78 10.36 27.75
C ILE A 426 14.16 10.30 29.22
N ILE A 427 13.85 9.20 29.92
CA ILE A 427 14.20 9.02 31.32
C ILE A 427 15.73 9.07 31.48
N ARG A 428 16.49 8.35 30.63
CA ARG A 428 17.97 8.40 30.66
C ARG A 428 18.50 9.82 30.48
N LEU A 429 18.05 10.55 29.46
CA LEU A 429 18.46 11.95 29.25
C LEU A 429 18.10 12.85 30.44
N TYR A 430 16.95 12.64 31.06
CA TYR A 430 16.56 13.39 32.26
C TYR A 430 17.47 13.06 33.46
N MET A 431 17.82 11.79 33.63
CA MET A 431 18.72 11.31 34.67
C MET A 431 20.16 11.78 34.46
N ASP A 432 20.62 11.91 33.21
CA ASP A 432 21.93 12.48 32.82
C ASP A 432 22.00 14.00 33.02
N GLY A 433 20.88 14.63 33.38
CA GLY A 433 20.83 16.01 33.82
C GLY A 433 20.34 17.03 32.81
N TYR A 434 19.97 16.60 31.60
CA TYR A 434 19.40 17.48 30.57
C TYR A 434 18.09 18.13 31.02
N THR A 435 17.85 19.37 30.60
CA THR A 435 16.57 20.05 30.86
C THR A 435 15.48 19.51 29.95
N GLU A 436 14.21 19.69 30.31
CA GLU A 436 13.09 19.28 29.45
C GLU A 436 13.16 19.95 28.07
N THR A 437 13.58 21.22 28.01
CA THR A 437 13.85 21.94 26.76
C THR A 437 14.93 21.28 25.92
N ASP A 438 16.03 20.81 26.53
CA ASP A 438 17.09 20.09 25.83
C ASP A 438 16.60 18.73 25.32
N ILE A 439 15.77 18.04 26.11
CA ILE A 439 15.19 16.75 25.75
C ILE A 439 14.22 16.94 24.57
N VAL A 440 13.35 17.95 24.58
CA VAL A 440 12.48 18.31 23.45
C VAL A 440 13.32 18.54 22.19
N ARG A 441 14.39 19.34 22.29
CA ARG A 441 15.25 19.65 21.14
C ARG A 441 15.99 18.42 20.59
N ARG A 442 16.38 17.48 21.45
CA ARG A 442 17.16 16.27 21.07
C ARG A 442 16.30 15.10 20.61
N THR A 443 15.05 15.03 21.06
CA THR A 443 14.17 13.88 20.80
C THR A 443 12.98 14.23 19.90
N GLY A 444 12.66 15.51 19.73
CA GLY A 444 11.51 15.96 18.94
C GLY A 444 10.16 15.69 19.59
N HIS A 445 10.12 15.28 20.87
CA HIS A 445 8.89 15.04 21.61
C HIS A 445 8.25 16.34 22.12
N SER A 446 6.92 16.34 22.31
CA SER A 446 6.22 17.41 23.00
C SER A 446 6.52 17.39 24.51
N TYR A 447 6.45 18.57 25.15
CA TYR A 447 6.58 18.69 26.61
C TYR A 447 5.61 17.76 27.35
N GLU A 448 4.35 17.69 26.92
CA GLU A 448 3.33 16.80 27.49
C GLU A 448 3.70 15.32 27.40
N SER A 449 4.35 14.90 26.30
CA SER A 449 4.79 13.51 26.14
C SER A 449 5.93 13.18 27.10
N ILE A 450 6.89 14.09 27.25
CA ILE A 450 8.03 13.96 28.17
C ILE A 450 7.54 13.89 29.62
N GLU A 451 6.70 14.83 30.01
CA GLU A 451 6.10 14.90 31.35
C GLU A 451 5.36 13.60 31.69
N ARG A 452 4.52 13.10 30.78
CA ARG A 452 3.81 11.83 30.96
C ARG A 452 4.76 10.66 31.22
N TYR A 453 5.86 10.54 30.47
CA TYR A 453 6.82 9.45 30.68
C TYR A 453 7.54 9.56 32.02
N LEU A 454 7.93 10.77 32.42
CA LEU A 454 8.57 11.01 33.71
C LEU A 454 7.60 10.71 34.86
N ILE A 455 6.32 11.11 34.77
CA ILE A 455 5.30 10.83 35.80
C ILE A 455 5.02 9.34 35.89
N ASP A 456 4.89 8.65 34.75
CA ASP A 456 4.69 7.20 34.74
C ASP A 456 5.89 6.46 35.37
N PHE A 457 7.11 6.92 35.12
CA PHE A 457 8.31 6.39 35.77
C PHE A 457 8.30 6.67 37.28
N ALA A 458 8.01 7.92 37.68
CA ALA A 458 7.93 8.35 39.07
C ALA A 458 6.96 7.49 39.90
N ARG A 459 5.75 7.24 39.36
CA ARG A 459 4.75 6.38 40.00
C ARG A 459 5.23 4.94 40.20
N VAL A 460 5.96 4.40 39.22
CA VAL A 460 6.57 3.06 39.35
C VAL A 460 7.68 3.07 40.39
N THR A 461 8.55 4.08 40.40
CA THR A 461 9.62 4.18 41.41
C THR A 461 9.08 4.26 42.82
N TYR A 462 8.02 5.04 43.05
CA TYR A 462 7.36 5.16 44.35
C TYR A 462 6.80 3.81 44.84
N CYS A 463 6.14 3.06 43.97
CA CYS A 463 5.62 1.74 44.35
C CYS A 463 6.76 0.74 44.64
N LEU A 464 7.90 0.85 43.96
CA LEU A 464 9.07 0.01 44.20
C LEU A 464 9.82 0.39 45.48
N ASP A 465 9.94 1.68 45.80
CA ASP A 465 10.46 2.18 47.07
C ASP A 465 9.61 1.67 48.26
N LEU A 466 8.29 1.52 48.07
CA LEU A 466 7.36 0.89 49.03
C LEU A 466 7.48 -0.64 49.12
N GLY A 467 8.40 -1.27 48.39
CA GLY A 467 8.62 -2.71 48.42
C GLY A 467 7.54 -3.54 47.69
N MET A 468 6.70 -2.93 46.85
CA MET A 468 5.65 -3.65 46.15
C MET A 468 6.23 -4.57 45.06
N PRO A 469 5.75 -5.82 44.93
CA PRO A 469 6.18 -6.70 43.85
C PRO A 469 5.63 -6.22 42.50
N VAL A 470 6.37 -6.45 41.41
CA VAL A 470 6.04 -6.01 40.03
C VAL A 470 4.58 -6.25 39.61
N PRO A 471 3.93 -7.40 39.93
CA PRO A 471 2.51 -7.61 39.65
C PRO A 471 1.59 -6.63 40.36
N ALA A 472 1.89 -6.24 41.60
CA ALA A 472 1.11 -5.27 42.38
C ALA A 472 1.33 -3.84 41.87
N VAL A 473 2.57 -3.48 41.52
CA VAL A 473 2.90 -2.19 40.87
C VAL A 473 2.10 -2.00 39.58
N ARG A 474 1.99 -3.06 38.78
CA ARG A 474 1.19 -3.06 37.55
C ARG A 474 -0.26 -2.68 37.80
N MET A 475 -0.88 -3.23 38.84
CA MET A 475 -2.27 -2.91 39.19
C MET A 475 -2.42 -1.47 39.67
N ALA A 476 -1.47 -1.00 40.50
CA ALA A 476 -1.50 0.34 41.07
C ALA A 476 -1.32 1.45 40.02
N VAL A 477 -0.42 1.24 39.04
CA VAL A 477 -0.11 2.26 38.01
C VAL A 477 -0.98 2.11 36.76
N GLY A 478 -1.71 0.99 36.59
CA GLY A 478 -2.60 0.78 35.45
C GLY A 478 -1.87 0.63 34.10
N ARG A 479 -0.62 0.13 34.13
CA ARG A 479 0.25 0.01 32.95
C ARG A 479 0.49 -1.44 32.54
N SER A 480 1.05 -1.64 31.35
CA SER A 480 1.36 -3.00 30.85
C SER A 480 2.50 -3.64 31.65
N ARG A 481 2.46 -4.97 31.81
CA ARG A 481 3.51 -5.72 32.54
C ARG A 481 4.91 -5.42 32.00
N ARG A 482 5.05 -5.39 30.67
CA ARG A 482 6.32 -5.10 29.97
C ARG A 482 6.85 -3.70 30.26
N LEU A 483 5.98 -2.70 30.42
CA LEU A 483 6.38 -1.32 30.77
C LEU A 483 6.88 -1.25 32.21
N VAL A 484 6.16 -1.87 33.14
CA VAL A 484 6.55 -1.90 34.56
C VAL A 484 7.85 -2.67 34.77
N GLU A 485 8.04 -3.81 34.12
CA GLU A 485 9.31 -4.58 34.18
C GLU A 485 10.50 -3.75 33.69
N LYS A 486 10.30 -2.96 32.62
CA LYS A 486 11.34 -2.11 32.06
C LYS A 486 11.68 -0.92 32.96
N TYR A 487 10.68 -0.26 33.52
CA TYR A 487 10.89 0.81 34.51
C TYR A 487 11.50 0.29 35.81
N ALA A 488 11.15 -0.91 36.24
CA ALA A 488 11.79 -1.56 37.39
C ALA A 488 13.28 -1.86 37.13
N ALA A 489 13.64 -2.22 35.90
CA ALA A 489 15.04 -2.38 35.51
C ALA A 489 15.81 -1.04 35.57
N LEU A 490 15.24 0.03 34.99
CA LEU A 490 15.81 1.38 35.06
C LEU A 490 15.96 1.88 36.51
N TYR A 491 14.95 1.64 37.35
CA TYR A 491 15.00 1.98 38.77
C TYR A 491 16.17 1.29 39.49
N ARG A 492 16.36 -0.02 39.26
CA ARG A 492 17.49 -0.76 39.84
C ARG A 492 18.84 -0.23 39.36
N GLU A 493 18.94 0.11 38.07
CA GLU A 493 20.14 0.68 37.47
C GLU A 493 20.49 2.04 38.10
N PHE A 494 19.54 2.98 38.16
CA PHE A 494 19.78 4.32 38.72
C PHE A 494 19.93 4.34 40.25
N THR A 495 19.49 3.29 40.94
CA THR A 495 19.69 3.16 42.40
C THR A 495 20.99 2.40 42.73
N ALA A 496 21.59 1.70 41.77
CA ALA A 496 22.83 0.95 41.98
C ALA A 496 24.09 1.84 42.02
N THR A 497 23.98 3.11 41.64
CA THR A 497 25.13 4.04 41.56
C THR A 497 24.76 5.39 42.19
N ASP A 498 25.68 5.97 42.95
CA ASP A 498 25.47 7.24 43.67
C ASP A 498 25.37 8.47 42.73
N ASP A 499 25.75 8.31 41.47
CA ASP A 499 25.75 9.38 40.45
C ASP A 499 24.36 10.01 40.22
N TYR A 500 23.27 9.27 40.51
CA TYR A 500 21.91 9.69 40.20
C TYR A 500 21.07 10.14 41.42
N ILE A 501 21.67 10.21 42.62
CA ILE A 501 20.95 10.48 43.89
C ILE A 501 20.06 11.72 43.81
N PHE A 502 20.59 12.84 43.30
CA PHE A 502 19.85 14.10 43.23
C PHE A 502 18.66 14.03 42.26
N ARG A 503 18.82 13.33 41.14
CA ARG A 503 17.77 13.19 40.12
C ARG A 503 16.69 12.20 40.58
N MET A 504 17.08 11.12 41.24
CA MET A 504 16.15 10.21 41.89
C MET A 504 15.33 10.91 42.99
N ALA A 505 15.93 11.80 43.78
CA ALA A 505 15.21 12.60 44.75
C ALA A 505 14.18 13.56 44.11
N ARG A 506 14.45 14.04 42.88
CA ARG A 506 13.48 14.84 42.11
C ARG A 506 12.34 13.98 41.55
N ILE A 507 12.65 12.80 41.02
CA ILE A 507 11.64 11.82 40.57
C ILE A 507 10.72 11.40 41.72
N ARG A 508 11.26 11.15 42.92
CA ARG A 508 10.48 10.82 44.12
C ARG A 508 9.52 11.94 44.52
N ARG A 509 9.98 13.19 44.55
CA ARG A 509 9.13 14.36 44.78
C ARG A 509 8.02 14.50 43.73
N MET A 510 8.32 14.16 42.48
CA MET A 510 7.33 14.18 41.40
C MET A 510 6.26 13.10 41.57
N ALA A 511 6.62 11.94 42.16
CA ALA A 511 5.65 10.91 42.51
C ALA A 511 4.74 11.32 43.67
N GLU A 512 5.29 12.00 44.68
CA GLU A 512 4.53 12.54 45.82
C GLU A 512 3.51 13.59 45.38
N ALA A 513 3.84 14.40 44.37
CA ALA A 513 2.91 15.36 43.76
C ALA A 513 1.83 14.70 42.87
N HIS A 514 2.05 13.46 42.42
CA HIS A 514 1.15 12.74 41.49
C HIS A 514 0.95 11.27 41.89
N PRO A 515 0.34 10.99 43.07
CA PRO A 515 0.16 9.64 43.57
C PRO A 515 -0.64 8.76 42.58
N PRO A 516 -0.38 7.44 42.54
CA PRO A 516 -1.16 6.52 41.72
C PRO A 516 -2.62 6.49 42.20
N GLU A 517 -3.58 6.66 41.28
CA GLU A 517 -5.00 6.60 41.61
C GLU A 517 -5.40 5.20 42.11
N LYS A 518 -5.91 5.10 43.34
CA LYS A 518 -6.52 3.87 43.86
C LYS A 518 -7.82 3.58 43.10
N LYS A 519 -7.76 2.76 42.06
CA LYS A 519 -8.97 2.07 41.54
C LYS A 519 -9.12 0.72 42.22
N GLY A 520 -9.95 0.69 43.26
CA GLY A 520 -10.38 -0.54 43.94
C GLY A 520 -10.36 -0.42 45.47
N GLY A 521 -11.33 0.29 46.02
CA GLY A 521 -11.78 0.13 47.42
C GLY A 521 -13.29 -0.08 47.40
N PRO A 522 -13.86 -0.95 48.27
CA PRO A 522 -15.30 -1.15 48.32
C PRO A 522 -15.99 0.17 48.64
N LYS A 523 -17.10 0.46 47.94
CA LYS A 523 -17.97 1.58 48.28
C LYS A 523 -18.50 1.34 49.69
N GLU A 524 -18.11 2.18 50.63
CA GLU A 524 -18.83 2.29 51.91
C GLU A 524 -20.25 2.76 51.59
N GLU A 525 -21.22 1.90 51.88
CA GLU A 525 -22.62 2.27 51.99
C GLU A 525 -22.74 3.27 53.13
N ILE A 526 -23.10 4.51 52.78
CA ILE A 526 -23.58 5.49 53.75
C ILE A 526 -25.06 5.20 53.94
N GLN A 527 -25.42 4.83 55.17
CA GLN A 527 -26.78 4.70 55.69
C GLN A 527 -27.55 6.02 55.62
#